data_AF-A0A7S3QRP9-F1
#
_entry.id   AF-A0A7S3QRP9-F1
#
_cell.length_a   1.000
_cell.length_b   1.000
_cell.length_c   1.000
_cell.angle_alpha   90.00
_cell.angle_beta   90.00
_cell.angle_gamma   90.00
#
_symmetry.space_group_name_H-M   'P 1'
#
loop_
_entity.id
_entity.type
_entity.pdbx_description
1 polymer ?
#
loop_
_entity_poly.entity_id
_entity_poly.type
_entity_poly.pdbx_seq_one_letter_code
_entity_poly.pdbx_strand_id
1 'polypeptide(L)'
;MLLNSKAVPLNEGGRENLPVTECGIRVSWLILWAKIVEQKLGPDVTTAEVCAKFVIPSTSQEKCRYVDIMEPENVGAPQYFLSHTWSLRFLTLMEIVGHRLQNEPESFVWLDIFAINQNKYEDKGELQADDISHLASVVRKVCADSFTYHTALSLIRIPFF
;
A
#
# COMPACT_ATOMS: atom_id res chain seq x y z
N MET A 1 -9.12 -23.59 3.43
CA MET A 1 -9.28 -23.23 2.00
C MET A 1 -7.98 -22.56 1.59
N LEU A 2 -7.06 -23.34 1.01
CA LEU A 2 -5.69 -22.92 0.71
C LEU A 2 -5.72 -21.97 -0.48
N LEU A 3 -5.28 -20.72 -0.30
CA LEU A 3 -5.07 -19.80 -1.42
C LEU A 3 -3.94 -20.39 -2.27
N ASN A 4 -4.34 -20.82 -3.45
CA ASN A 4 -3.52 -21.52 -4.42
C ASN A 4 -2.33 -20.64 -4.82
N SER A 5 -1.14 -21.20 -4.81
CA SER A 5 0.16 -20.56 -5.08
C SER A 5 0.38 -20.21 -6.55
N LYS A 6 -0.68 -19.83 -7.28
CA LYS A 6 -0.54 -19.23 -8.60
C LYS A 6 -0.36 -17.74 -8.38
N ALA A 7 0.69 -17.17 -8.96
CA ALA A 7 0.72 -15.74 -9.24
C ALA A 7 -0.67 -15.37 -9.78
N VAL A 8 -1.28 -14.34 -9.21
CA VAL A 8 -2.55 -13.80 -9.69
C VAL A 8 -2.35 -13.55 -11.19
N PRO A 9 -3.11 -14.20 -12.08
CA PRO A 9 -2.92 -14.04 -13.50
C PRO A 9 -3.12 -12.57 -13.87
N LEU A 10 -2.13 -12.00 -14.56
CA LEU A 10 -2.16 -10.62 -15.04
C LEU A 10 -3.39 -10.46 -15.94
N ASN A 11 -4.29 -9.54 -15.60
CA ASN A 11 -5.38 -9.16 -16.49
C ASN A 11 -4.79 -8.50 -17.75
N GLU A 12 -5.20 -8.94 -18.94
CA GLU A 12 -4.79 -8.42 -20.25
C GLU A 12 -5.28 -6.98 -20.55
N GLY A 13 -5.77 -6.27 -19.54
CA GLY A 13 -6.14 -4.86 -19.62
C GLY A 13 -5.35 -4.10 -18.58
N GLY A 14 -4.18 -3.58 -18.95
CA GLY A 14 -3.48 -2.61 -18.10
C GLY A 14 -4.45 -1.50 -17.75
N ARG A 15 -4.77 -1.34 -16.46
CA ARG A 15 -5.68 -0.29 -16.02
C ARG A 15 -5.13 1.05 -16.51
N GLU A 16 -6.02 1.90 -17.02
CA GLU A 16 -5.71 3.33 -17.18
C GLU A 16 -5.08 3.83 -15.87
N ASN A 17 -4.04 4.67 -15.98
CA ASN A 17 -3.29 5.17 -14.83
C ASN A 17 -4.24 5.83 -13.82
N LEU A 18 -4.73 5.05 -12.84
CA LEU A 18 -5.58 5.55 -11.78
C LEU A 18 -4.88 6.73 -11.10
N PRO A 19 -5.58 7.83 -10.81
CA PRO A 19 -5.02 8.88 -9.97
C PRO A 19 -4.48 8.26 -8.69
N VAL A 20 -3.34 8.74 -8.18
CA VAL A 20 -2.77 8.21 -6.92
C VAL A 20 -3.76 8.28 -5.74
N THR A 21 -4.73 9.21 -5.83
CA THR A 21 -5.85 9.40 -4.93
C THR A 21 -6.95 8.34 -5.03
N GLU A 22 -6.84 7.38 -5.94
CA GLU A 22 -7.71 6.19 -6.09
C GLU A 22 -6.93 4.88 -5.83
N CYS A 23 -5.68 4.97 -5.38
CA CYS A 23 -4.80 3.82 -5.16
C CYS A 23 -4.87 3.30 -3.71
N GLY A 24 -6.08 3.19 -3.15
CA GLY A 24 -6.30 2.54 -1.87
C GLY A 24 -6.43 1.02 -2.02
N ILE A 25 -6.03 0.30 -0.98
CA ILE A 25 -6.01 -1.17 -0.89
C ILE A 25 -7.06 -1.59 0.13
N ARG A 26 -7.90 -2.56 -0.22
CA ARG A 26 -8.86 -3.14 0.73
C ARG A 26 -8.14 -3.76 1.93
N VAL A 27 -8.55 -3.39 3.15
CA VAL A 27 -7.89 -3.84 4.39
C VAL A 27 -7.92 -5.37 4.54
N SER A 28 -9.07 -6.01 4.28
CA SER A 28 -9.18 -7.48 4.38
C SER A 28 -8.21 -8.21 3.46
N TRP A 29 -8.03 -7.71 2.23
CA TRP A 29 -7.02 -8.23 1.31
C TRP A 29 -5.61 -8.00 1.83
N LEU A 30 -5.30 -6.80 2.33
CA LEU A 30 -3.96 -6.43 2.80
C LEU A 30 -3.52 -7.32 3.99
N ILE A 31 -4.43 -7.58 4.94
CA ILE A 31 -4.16 -8.46 6.08
C ILE A 31 -3.94 -9.92 5.65
N LEU A 32 -4.68 -10.40 4.64
CA LEU A 32 -4.44 -11.74 4.08
C LEU A 32 -3.11 -11.81 3.33
N TRP A 33 -2.79 -10.76 2.56
CA TRP A 33 -1.53 -10.66 1.83
C TRP A 33 -0.32 -10.63 2.76
N ALA A 34 -0.43 -9.96 3.92
CA ALA A 34 0.61 -9.95 4.94
C ALA A 34 0.99 -11.35 5.45
N LYS A 35 0.02 -12.27 5.53
CA LYS A 35 0.31 -13.68 5.89
C LYS A 35 1.15 -14.39 4.83
N ILE A 36 0.97 -14.03 3.56
CA ILE A 36 1.79 -14.58 2.46
C ILE A 36 3.23 -14.05 2.58
N VAL A 37 3.39 -12.77 2.93
CA VAL A 37 4.71 -12.17 3.20
C VAL A 37 5.39 -12.87 4.37
N GLU A 38 4.70 -13.05 5.49
CA GLU A 38 5.23 -13.76 6.66
C GLU A 38 5.73 -15.16 6.29
N GLN A 39 4.94 -15.92 5.52
CA GLN A 39 5.30 -17.27 5.10
C GLN A 39 6.52 -17.32 4.17
N LYS A 40 6.67 -16.32 3.30
CA LYS A 40 7.74 -16.30 2.29
C LYS A 40 9.03 -15.66 2.76
N LEU A 41 8.95 -14.60 3.55
CA LEU A 41 10.09 -13.77 3.93
C LEU A 41 10.41 -13.84 5.43
N GLY A 42 9.50 -14.36 6.25
CA GLY A 42 9.64 -14.42 7.70
C GLY A 42 9.02 -13.21 8.42
N PRO A 43 8.94 -13.26 9.76
CA PRO A 43 8.20 -12.28 10.54
C PRO A 43 8.93 -10.94 10.76
N ASP A 44 10.25 -10.94 10.60
CA ASP A 44 11.10 -9.80 10.97
C ASP A 44 11.42 -8.85 9.82
N VAL A 45 10.83 -9.08 8.65
CA VAL A 45 11.11 -8.25 7.48
C VAL A 45 10.55 -6.85 7.61
N THR A 46 11.38 -5.89 7.24
CA THR A 46 11.03 -4.48 7.15
C THR A 46 10.16 -4.18 5.93
N THR A 47 9.43 -3.07 5.94
CA THR A 47 8.67 -2.64 4.76
C THR A 47 9.57 -2.41 3.54
N ALA A 48 10.80 -1.91 3.74
CA ALA A 48 11.81 -1.82 2.68
C ALA A 48 12.12 -3.17 2.04
N GLU A 49 12.33 -4.19 2.86
CA GLU A 49 12.59 -5.53 2.35
C GLU A 49 11.39 -6.15 1.66
N VAL A 50 10.17 -5.92 2.15
CA VAL A 50 8.95 -6.36 1.45
C VAL A 50 8.83 -5.68 0.09
N CYS A 51 9.11 -4.38 0.00
CA CYS A 51 9.11 -3.67 -1.26
C CYS A 51 10.14 -4.27 -2.23
N ALA A 52 11.39 -4.41 -1.81
CA ALA A 52 12.49 -4.91 -2.64
C ALA A 52 12.35 -6.40 -3.03
N LYS A 53 11.89 -7.25 -2.10
CA LYS A 53 11.85 -8.71 -2.31
C LYS A 53 10.51 -9.22 -2.84
N PHE A 54 9.46 -8.39 -2.82
CA PHE A 54 8.11 -8.81 -3.20
C PHE A 54 7.46 -7.86 -4.21
N VAL A 55 7.35 -6.57 -3.88
CA VAL A 55 6.60 -5.60 -4.70
C VAL A 55 7.29 -5.30 -6.02
N ILE A 56 8.58 -4.92 -5.98
CA ILE A 56 9.37 -4.60 -7.18
C ILE A 56 9.43 -5.83 -8.12
N PRO A 57 9.80 -7.04 -7.67
CA PRO A 57 9.80 -8.21 -8.53
C PRO A 57 8.43 -8.48 -9.19
N SER A 58 7.33 -8.34 -8.44
CA SER A 58 5.97 -8.58 -8.95
C SER A 58 5.52 -7.56 -10.00
N THR A 59 6.11 -6.37 -10.03
CA THR A 59 5.71 -5.26 -10.93
C THR A 59 6.76 -4.92 -11.99
N SER A 60 7.94 -5.54 -11.91
CA SER A 60 9.10 -5.29 -12.77
C SER A 60 8.85 -5.48 -14.26
N GLN A 61 8.10 -6.52 -14.64
CA GLN A 61 7.80 -6.83 -16.04
C GLN A 61 7.00 -5.70 -16.70
N GLU A 62 5.94 -5.24 -16.02
CA GLU A 62 5.02 -4.22 -16.53
C GLU A 62 5.44 -2.79 -16.13
N LYS A 63 6.49 -2.65 -15.31
CA LYS A 63 7.01 -1.38 -14.77
C LYS A 63 5.91 -0.47 -14.22
N CYS A 64 5.01 -1.03 -13.44
CA CYS A 64 3.80 -0.36 -12.93
C CYS A 64 3.77 -0.33 -11.39
N ARG A 65 2.68 0.19 -10.82
CA ARG A 65 2.43 0.13 -9.37
C ARG A 65 1.83 -1.23 -9.03
N TYR A 66 1.96 -1.66 -7.77
CA TYR A 66 1.35 -2.93 -7.37
C TYR A 66 -0.18 -2.91 -7.51
N VAL A 67 -0.82 -1.77 -7.24
CA VAL A 67 -2.28 -1.61 -7.44
C VAL A 67 -2.75 -1.84 -8.88
N ASP A 68 -1.87 -1.64 -9.87
CA ASP A 68 -2.22 -1.79 -11.28
C ASP A 68 -2.36 -3.28 -11.69
N ILE A 69 -1.75 -4.21 -10.92
CA ILE A 69 -1.82 -5.67 -11.13
C ILE A 69 -2.76 -6.39 -10.16
N MET A 70 -3.44 -5.65 -9.28
CA MET A 70 -4.39 -6.21 -8.32
C MET A 70 -5.78 -6.40 -8.93
N GLU A 71 -6.53 -7.38 -8.42
CA GLU A 71 -7.95 -7.54 -8.77
C GLU A 71 -8.77 -6.28 -8.45
N PRO A 72 -9.71 -5.88 -9.32
CA PRO A 72 -10.41 -4.59 -9.20
C PRO A 72 -11.15 -4.42 -7.88
N GLU A 73 -11.66 -5.50 -7.34
CA GLU A 73 -12.41 -5.49 -6.09
C GLU A 73 -11.52 -5.13 -4.89
N ASN A 74 -10.19 -5.20 -5.01
CA ASN A 74 -9.27 -4.90 -3.92
C ASN A 74 -8.64 -3.49 -4.01
N VAL A 75 -9.04 -2.70 -5.01
CA VAL A 75 -8.53 -1.34 -5.25
C VAL A 75 -9.69 -0.34 -5.21
N GLY A 76 -9.49 0.80 -4.55
CA GLY A 76 -10.54 1.82 -4.43
C GLY A 76 -10.05 3.13 -3.79
N ALA A 77 -10.96 4.09 -3.66
CA ALA A 77 -10.67 5.38 -3.02
C ALA A 77 -10.21 5.17 -1.56
N PRO A 78 -9.00 5.62 -1.18
CA PRO A 78 -8.51 5.45 0.17
C PRO A 78 -9.31 6.31 1.15
N GLN A 79 -9.72 5.68 2.26
CA GLN A 79 -10.34 6.33 3.41
C GLN A 79 -9.32 6.63 4.50
N TYR A 80 -8.18 5.93 4.46
CA TYR A 80 -7.11 6.05 5.44
C TYR A 80 -5.76 6.20 4.73
N PHE A 81 -4.85 6.95 5.34
CA PHE A 81 -3.49 7.14 4.84
C PHE A 81 -2.49 6.54 5.85
N LEU A 82 -1.64 5.62 5.40
CA LEU A 82 -0.65 4.96 6.25
C LEU A 82 0.72 5.61 6.09
N SER A 83 1.06 6.49 7.04
CA SER A 83 2.43 6.97 7.22
C SER A 83 3.22 5.98 8.08
N HIS A 84 4.40 5.59 7.63
CA HIS A 84 5.26 4.65 8.34
C HIS A 84 6.72 4.89 7.96
N THR A 85 7.65 4.28 8.71
CA THR A 85 9.07 4.27 8.35
C THR A 85 9.38 3.01 7.55
N TRP A 86 10.23 3.13 6.52
CA TRP A 86 10.68 2.00 5.71
C TRP A 86 11.38 0.89 6.52
N SER A 87 11.98 1.26 7.66
CA SER A 87 12.62 0.34 8.62
C SER A 87 11.65 -0.34 9.60
N LEU A 88 10.37 0.06 9.63
CA LEU A 88 9.38 -0.62 10.46
C LEU A 88 9.16 -2.04 9.93
N ARG A 89 9.04 -3.01 10.83
CA ARG A 89 8.64 -4.37 10.45
C ARG A 89 7.25 -4.35 9.82
N PHE A 90 7.13 -4.96 8.65
CA PHE A 90 5.89 -4.93 7.87
C PHE A 90 4.73 -5.56 8.65
N LEU A 91 4.96 -6.71 9.31
CA LEU A 91 3.91 -7.35 10.11
C LEU A 91 3.46 -6.51 11.30
N THR A 92 4.36 -5.76 11.93
CA THR A 92 3.97 -4.80 12.99
C THR A 92 3.08 -3.69 12.46
N LEU A 93 3.34 -3.17 11.25
CA LEU A 93 2.43 -2.23 10.61
C LEU A 93 1.05 -2.87 10.36
N MET A 94 1.02 -4.12 9.89
CA MET A 94 -0.23 -4.85 9.61
C MET A 94 -1.02 -5.21 10.87
N GLU A 95 -0.35 -5.52 11.99
CA GLU A 95 -0.99 -5.71 13.30
C GLU A 95 -1.70 -4.41 13.76
N ILE A 96 -1.04 -3.26 13.60
CA ILE A 96 -1.62 -1.95 13.94
C ILE A 96 -2.84 -1.68 13.07
N VAL A 97 -2.73 -1.88 11.74
CA VAL A 97 -3.85 -1.71 10.81
C VAL A 97 -5.00 -2.65 11.16
N GLY A 98 -4.71 -3.93 11.37
CA GLY A 98 -5.70 -4.95 11.70
C GLY A 98 -6.42 -4.65 13.01
N HIS A 99 -5.71 -4.20 14.05
CA HIS A 99 -6.33 -3.80 15.31
C HIS A 99 -7.18 -2.53 15.18
N ARG A 100 -6.70 -1.53 14.44
CA ARG A 100 -7.39 -0.23 14.29
C ARG A 100 -8.63 -0.31 13.41
N LEU A 101 -8.58 -1.12 12.36
CA LEU A 101 -9.63 -1.25 11.35
C LEU A 101 -10.35 -2.60 11.43
N GLN A 102 -10.30 -3.28 12.59
CA GLN A 102 -10.95 -4.58 12.80
C GLN A 102 -12.46 -4.56 12.52
N ASN A 103 -13.11 -3.42 12.74
CA ASN A 103 -14.55 -3.24 12.50
C ASN A 103 -14.86 -2.69 11.09
N GLU A 104 -13.82 -2.40 10.30
CA GLU A 104 -13.91 -1.82 8.95
C GLU A 104 -13.03 -2.58 7.95
N PRO A 105 -13.15 -3.92 7.85
CA PRO A 105 -12.27 -4.73 6.99
C PRO A 105 -12.42 -4.43 5.50
N GLU A 106 -13.55 -3.82 5.11
CA GLU A 106 -13.85 -3.44 3.73
C GLU A 106 -13.43 -2.00 3.41
N SER A 107 -12.80 -1.31 4.35
CA SER A 107 -12.22 0.02 4.11
C SER A 107 -10.96 -0.06 3.26
N PHE A 108 -10.58 1.09 2.69
CA PHE A 108 -9.41 1.21 1.83
C PHE A 108 -8.32 2.06 2.47
N VAL A 109 -7.10 1.53 2.52
CA VAL A 109 -5.91 2.22 3.03
C VAL A 109 -4.96 2.57 1.89
N TRP A 110 -4.39 3.76 1.92
CA TRP A 110 -3.30 4.13 1.02
C TRP A 110 -1.95 3.79 1.66
N LEU A 111 -1.11 3.05 0.95
CA LEU A 111 0.25 2.69 1.36
C LEU A 111 1.20 2.81 0.16
N ASP A 112 2.27 3.58 0.34
CA ASP A 112 3.21 3.98 -0.72
C ASP A 112 3.80 2.81 -1.52
N ILE A 113 4.21 1.71 -0.86
CA ILE A 113 4.81 0.55 -1.54
C ILE A 113 3.88 -0.08 -2.58
N PHE A 114 2.56 0.14 -2.47
CA PHE A 114 1.58 -0.36 -3.42
C PHE A 114 1.09 0.72 -4.40
N ALA A 115 0.94 1.95 -3.92
CA ALA A 115 0.29 3.04 -4.64
C ALA A 115 1.25 3.88 -5.49
N ILE A 116 2.56 3.77 -5.26
CA ILE A 116 3.62 4.43 -6.04
C ILE A 116 4.38 3.38 -6.85
N ASN A 117 4.87 3.77 -8.03
CA ASN A 117 5.60 2.88 -8.92
C ASN A 117 7.03 2.72 -8.41
N GLN A 118 7.28 1.60 -7.73
CA GLN A 118 8.55 1.33 -7.06
C GLN A 118 9.69 0.98 -8.03
N ASN A 119 9.37 0.61 -9.28
CA ASN A 119 10.37 0.26 -10.29
C ASN A 119 11.21 1.47 -10.76
N LYS A 120 10.75 2.69 -10.48
CA LYS A 120 11.47 3.92 -10.87
C LYS A 120 12.70 4.20 -10.00
N TYR A 121 12.77 3.65 -8.78
CA TYR A 121 13.85 3.92 -7.84
C TYR A 121 15.09 3.06 -8.04
N GLU A 122 14.99 1.92 -8.74
CA GLU A 122 16.17 1.12 -9.11
C GLU A 122 17.03 1.82 -10.16
N ASP A 123 16.42 2.61 -11.06
CA ASP A 123 17.12 3.24 -12.18
C ASP A 123 17.73 4.63 -11.83
N LYS A 124 17.21 5.35 -10.84
CA LYS A 124 17.65 6.72 -10.49
C LYS A 124 17.49 6.98 -8.99
N GLY A 125 18.60 7.09 -8.26
CA GLY A 125 18.67 7.33 -6.81
C GLY A 125 18.18 8.72 -6.34
N GLU A 126 17.13 9.27 -6.95
CA GLU A 126 16.52 10.55 -6.57
C GLU A 126 15.09 10.31 -6.10
N LEU A 127 14.81 10.68 -4.83
CA LEU A 127 13.45 10.89 -4.33
C LEU A 127 12.78 11.95 -5.21
N GLN A 128 11.77 11.55 -6.00
CA GLN A 128 11.13 12.45 -6.94
C GLN A 128 10.18 13.39 -6.19
N ALA A 129 10.23 14.68 -6.52
CA ALA A 129 9.28 15.69 -6.02
C ALA A 129 7.80 15.27 -6.23
N ASP A 130 7.57 14.41 -7.23
CA ASP A 130 6.27 13.80 -7.52
C ASP A 130 5.72 13.00 -6.33
N ASP A 131 6.56 12.29 -5.57
CA ASP A 131 6.12 11.47 -4.42
C ASP A 131 5.57 12.32 -3.28
N ILE A 132 6.20 13.46 -3.01
CA ILE A 132 5.74 14.43 -2.02
C ILE A 132 4.40 15.03 -2.46
N SER A 133 4.28 15.34 -3.76
CA SER A 133 3.03 15.87 -4.31
C SER A 133 1.87 14.86 -4.22
N HIS A 134 2.17 13.57 -4.44
CA HIS A 134 1.24 12.45 -4.29
C HIS A 134 0.81 12.27 -2.83
N LEU A 135 1.76 12.35 -1.89
CA LEU A 135 1.47 12.27 -0.46
C LEU A 135 0.47 13.37 -0.05
N ALA A 136 0.74 14.60 -0.47
CA ALA A 136 -0.05 15.75 -0.11
C ALA A 136 -1.46 15.71 -0.73
N SER A 137 -1.61 15.20 -1.95
CA SER A 137 -2.91 15.08 -2.61
C SER A 137 -3.79 14.02 -1.95
N VAL A 138 -3.22 12.86 -1.58
CA VAL A 138 -3.94 11.79 -0.88
C VAL A 138 -4.36 12.23 0.51
N VAL A 139 -3.45 12.82 1.30
CA VAL A 139 -3.77 13.35 2.63
C VAL A 139 -4.90 14.38 2.55
N ARG A 140 -4.85 15.31 1.58
CA ARG A 140 -5.93 16.28 1.38
C ARG A 140 -7.26 15.62 1.06
N LYS A 141 -7.29 14.62 0.16
CA LYS A 141 -8.51 13.91 -0.21
C LYS A 141 -9.10 13.15 0.98
N VAL A 142 -8.28 12.34 1.67
CA VAL A 142 -8.68 11.59 2.86
C VAL A 142 -9.25 12.52 3.94
N CYS A 143 -8.59 13.65 4.20
CA CYS A 143 -9.07 14.64 5.16
C CYS A 143 -10.35 15.37 4.72
N ALA A 144 -10.53 15.63 3.42
CA ALA A 144 -11.73 16.29 2.89
C ALA A 144 -12.96 15.38 2.96
N ASP A 145 -12.80 14.10 2.64
CA ASP A 145 -13.88 13.11 2.66
C ASP A 145 -14.27 12.73 4.11
N SER A 146 -13.36 12.95 5.06
CA SER A 146 -13.58 12.77 6.52
C SER A 146 -14.60 13.75 7.13
N PHE A 147 -15.13 14.72 6.38
CA PHE A 147 -16.20 15.62 6.90
C PHE A 147 -17.54 14.90 7.16
N THR A 148 -17.65 13.61 6.83
CA THR A 148 -18.82 12.78 7.15
C THR A 148 -18.59 11.77 8.29
N TYR A 149 -17.34 11.44 8.64
CA TYR A 149 -17.04 10.53 9.75
C TYR A 149 -15.69 10.90 10.40
N HIS A 150 -15.72 11.19 11.70
CA HIS A 150 -14.55 11.47 12.52
C HIS A 150 -13.47 10.38 12.39
N THR A 151 -12.40 10.58 11.60
CA THR A 151 -10.98 10.38 11.97
C THR A 151 -10.05 10.41 10.75
N ALA A 152 -9.43 11.56 10.48
CA ALA A 152 -8.12 11.58 9.85
C ALA A 152 -7.09 11.15 10.91
N LEU A 153 -6.92 9.84 11.11
CA LEU A 153 -5.91 9.31 12.04
C LEU A 153 -4.54 9.30 11.36
N SER A 154 -3.80 10.39 11.55
CA SER A 154 -2.36 10.41 11.34
C SER A 154 -1.66 9.48 12.34
N LEU A 155 -1.12 8.35 11.89
CA LEU A 155 -0.04 7.65 12.60
C LEU A 155 1.30 8.38 12.36
N ILE A 156 1.34 9.66 12.70
CA ILE A 156 2.54 10.50 12.64
C ILE A 156 2.77 11.07 14.05
N ARG A 157 3.69 10.46 14.79
CA ARG A 157 4.45 11.20 15.81
C ARG A 157 5.79 11.54 15.16
N ILE A 158 5.88 12.72 14.54
CA ILE A 158 7.19 13.32 14.21
C ILE A 158 7.72 13.91 15.51
N PRO A 159 8.76 13.36 16.15
CA PRO A 159 9.53 14.15 17.10
C PRO A 159 10.30 15.19 16.29
N PHE A 160 9.95 16.46 16.47
CA PHE A 160 10.82 17.56 16.08
C PHE A 160 12.14 17.42 16.86
N PHE A 161 13.26 17.43 16.14
CA PHE A 161 14.53 17.96 16.63
C PHE A 161 14.99 19.03 15.65
#